data_AF-M5P9V7-F1
#
_entry.id   AF-M5P9V7-F1
#
_cell.length_a   1.000
_cell.length_b   1.000
_cell.length_c   1.000
_cell.angle_alpha   90.00
_cell.angle_beta   90.00
_cell.angle_gamma   90.00
#
_symmetry.space_group_name_H-M   'P 1'
#
loop_
_entity.id
_entity.type
_entity.pdbx_description
1 polymer ?
#
loop_
_entity_poly.entity_id
_entity_poly.type
_entity_poly.pdbx_seq_one_letter_code
_entity_poly.pdbx_strand_id
1 'polypeptide(L)'
;MIDSYDVAFMKQAREDMVGGRTHEITVIYEAGFTNDPITDEKKPVYDEIKVSSVVTEISSQVKIDRQLLDSIEVEGGDIWFSVAIELIADIYENIKRVIYDGKDYEVLSKDKKGIGERNHAEFVGRRIT
;
A
#
# COMPACT_ATOMS: atom_id res chain seq x y z
N MET A 1 -25.21 17.45 -1.02
CA MET A 1 -25.12 16.09 -1.57
C MET A 1 -23.95 16.13 -2.52
N ILE A 2 -22.96 15.26 -2.35
CA ILE A 2 -21.84 15.17 -3.29
C ILE A 2 -22.38 14.46 -4.54
N ASP A 3 -22.25 15.06 -5.70
CA ASP A 3 -22.67 14.46 -6.96
C ASP A 3 -21.50 13.80 -7.72
N SER A 4 -21.77 13.21 -8.88
CA SER A 4 -20.74 12.53 -9.68
C SER A 4 -19.67 13.48 -10.24
N TYR A 5 -20.03 14.75 -10.47
CA TYR A 5 -19.08 15.76 -10.94
C TYR A 5 -18.12 16.13 -9.81
N ASP A 6 -18.63 16.31 -8.59
CA ASP A 6 -17.82 16.55 -7.41
C ASP A 6 -16.81 15.41 -7.16
N VAL A 7 -17.24 14.15 -7.30
CA VAL A 7 -16.36 12.96 -7.14
C VAL A 7 -15.24 12.97 -8.19
N ALA A 8 -15.58 13.17 -9.46
CA ALA A 8 -14.59 13.21 -10.54
C ALA A 8 -13.58 14.35 -10.35
N PHE A 9 -14.06 15.53 -9.93
CA PHE A 9 -13.20 16.68 -9.62
C PHE A 9 -12.23 16.37 -8.46
N MET A 10 -12.72 15.80 -7.36
CA MET A 10 -11.86 15.45 -6.22
C MET A 10 -10.82 14.38 -6.56
N LYS A 11 -11.18 13.42 -7.43
CA LYS A 11 -10.23 12.42 -7.93
C LYS A 11 -9.11 13.08 -8.74
N GLN A 12 -9.46 13.90 -9.72
CA GLN A 12 -8.48 14.61 -10.55
C GLN A 12 -7.59 15.54 -9.71
N ALA A 13 -8.18 16.33 -8.81
CA ALA A 13 -7.43 17.24 -7.94
C ALA A 13 -6.41 16.48 -7.08
N ARG A 14 -6.73 15.26 -6.63
CA ARG A 14 -5.77 14.41 -5.94
C ARG A 14 -4.62 14.01 -6.85
N GLU A 15 -4.91 13.50 -8.04
CA GLU A 15 -3.89 13.10 -9.02
C GLU A 15 -2.90 14.24 -9.30
N ASP A 16 -3.42 15.45 -9.49
CA ASP A 16 -2.62 16.65 -9.73
C ASP A 16 -1.75 17.01 -8.51
N MET A 17 -2.29 16.92 -7.30
CA MET A 17 -1.55 17.21 -6.06
C MET A 17 -0.44 16.20 -5.75
N VAL A 18 -0.66 14.92 -6.06
CA VAL A 18 0.31 13.86 -5.75
C VAL A 18 1.32 13.63 -6.86
N GLY A 19 1.02 14.02 -8.10
CA GLY A 19 1.85 13.71 -9.28
C GLY A 19 3.33 14.04 -9.11
N GLY A 20 3.67 15.19 -8.51
CA GLY A 20 5.06 15.59 -8.25
C GLY A 20 5.75 14.93 -7.05
N ARG A 21 5.06 14.04 -6.33
CA ARG A 21 5.50 13.40 -5.07
C ARG A 21 5.44 11.87 -5.14
N THR A 22 5.25 11.32 -6.32
CA THR A 22 5.16 9.89 -6.53
C THR A 22 6.52 9.26 -6.84
N HIS A 23 6.68 8.02 -6.41
CA HIS A 23 7.82 7.17 -6.66
C HIS A 23 7.33 5.82 -7.17
N GLU A 24 8.12 5.16 -8.03
CA GLU A 24 7.86 3.78 -8.41
C GLU A 24 8.17 2.85 -7.23
N ILE A 25 7.20 2.01 -6.87
CA ILE A 25 7.36 0.92 -5.90
C ILE A 25 7.06 -0.40 -6.58
N THR A 26 7.67 -1.49 -6.09
CA THR A 26 7.33 -2.84 -6.53
C THR A 26 6.47 -3.49 -5.46
N VAL A 27 5.23 -3.80 -5.79
CA VAL A 27 4.26 -4.45 -4.90
C VAL A 27 4.31 -5.95 -5.15
N ILE A 28 4.49 -6.72 -4.07
CA ILE A 28 4.52 -8.18 -4.11
C ILE A 28 3.23 -8.70 -3.47
N TYR A 29 2.52 -9.55 -4.21
CA TYR A 29 1.21 -10.07 -3.82
C TYR A 29 1.13 -11.58 -4.03
N GLU A 30 0.25 -12.23 -3.29
CA GLU A 30 -0.03 -13.66 -3.43
C GLU A 30 -0.93 -13.89 -4.66
N ALA A 31 -0.38 -14.51 -5.70
CA ALA A 31 -1.05 -14.76 -6.98
C ALA A 31 -1.80 -16.11 -7.01
N GLY A 32 -1.54 -17.00 -6.05
CA GLY A 32 -2.22 -18.28 -5.95
C GLY A 32 -1.45 -19.29 -5.11
N PHE A 33 -1.72 -20.58 -5.34
CA PHE A 33 -1.07 -21.69 -4.64
C PHE A 33 -0.55 -22.73 -5.63
N THR A 34 0.58 -23.34 -5.28
CA THR A 34 1.13 -24.53 -5.93
C THR A 34 1.26 -25.66 -4.91
N ASN A 35 1.13 -26.91 -5.34
CA ASN A 35 1.34 -28.05 -4.45
C ASN A 35 2.80 -28.48 -4.46
N ASP A 36 3.35 -28.78 -3.29
CA ASP A 36 4.66 -29.42 -3.18
C ASP A 36 4.61 -30.83 -3.78
N PRO A 37 5.51 -31.19 -4.71
CA PRO A 37 5.46 -32.48 -5.39
C PRO A 37 5.78 -33.69 -4.48
N ILE A 38 6.30 -33.45 -3.27
CA ILE A 38 6.70 -34.50 -2.31
C ILE A 38 5.70 -34.56 -1.16
N THR A 39 5.25 -33.41 -0.63
CA THR A 39 4.38 -33.37 0.56
C THR A 39 2.90 -33.11 0.26
N ASP A 40 2.54 -32.75 -0.97
CA ASP A 40 1.19 -32.29 -1.39
C ASP A 40 0.68 -31.08 -0.57
N GLU A 41 1.58 -30.36 0.10
CA GLU A 41 1.26 -29.15 0.84
C GLU A 41 1.09 -27.96 -0.12
N LYS A 42 0.07 -27.14 0.13
CA LYS A 42 -0.16 -25.90 -0.61
C LYS A 42 0.86 -24.83 -0.21
N LYS A 43 1.67 -24.39 -1.16
CA LYS A 43 2.61 -23.27 -1.02
C LYS A 43 2.09 -22.05 -1.78
N PRO A 44 2.10 -20.85 -1.17
CA PRO A 44 1.72 -19.63 -1.86
C PRO A 44 2.72 -19.32 -2.98
N VAL A 45 2.21 -18.83 -4.10
CA VAL A 45 2.99 -18.30 -5.22
C VAL A 45 2.86 -16.78 -5.18
N TYR A 46 4.00 -16.09 -5.23
CA TYR A 46 4.05 -14.64 -5.23
C TYR A 46 4.38 -14.12 -6.63
N ASP A 47 3.78 -12.98 -6.96
CA ASP A 47 4.06 -12.23 -8.17
C ASP A 47 4.26 -10.74 -7.80
N GLU A 48 4.79 -9.96 -8.74
CA GLU A 48 5.15 -8.57 -8.52
C GLU A 48 4.60 -7.64 -9.61
N ILE A 49 4.19 -6.44 -9.21
CA ILE A 49 3.85 -5.36 -10.15
C ILE A 49 4.52 -4.06 -9.71
N LYS A 50 4.84 -3.21 -10.69
CA LYS A 50 5.35 -1.87 -10.45
C LYS A 50 4.20 -0.87 -10.51
N VAL A 51 4.07 -0.06 -9.46
CA VAL A 51 3.03 0.98 -9.37
C VAL A 51 3.62 2.30 -8.88
N SER A 52 2.97 3.39 -9.29
CA SER A 52 3.29 4.72 -8.79
C SER A 52 2.62 4.92 -7.42
N SER A 53 3.40 5.36 -6.44
CA SER A 53 2.95 5.56 -5.06
C SER A 53 3.56 6.81 -4.44
N VAL A 54 2.79 7.51 -3.62
CA VAL A 54 3.39 8.46 -2.67
C VAL A 54 3.98 7.66 -1.53
N VAL A 55 5.23 7.91 -1.15
CA VAL A 55 5.90 7.21 -0.04
C VAL A 55 6.43 8.24 0.96
N THR A 56 6.30 7.95 2.25
CA THR A 56 6.81 8.77 3.35
C THR A 56 7.45 7.86 4.38
N GLU A 57 8.72 8.09 4.68
CA GLU A 57 9.41 7.39 5.76
C GLU A 57 8.98 7.94 7.12
N ILE A 58 8.63 7.04 8.03
CA ILE A 58 8.30 7.36 9.40
C ILE A 58 9.60 7.63 10.16
N SER A 59 9.89 8.90 10.40
CA SER A 59 11.08 9.31 11.17
C SER A 59 10.84 9.22 12.68
N SER A 60 11.86 8.81 13.43
CA SER A 60 11.84 8.68 14.89
C SER A 60 11.61 10.00 15.65
N GLN A 61 11.72 11.15 14.98
CA GLN A 61 11.57 12.49 15.56
C GLN A 61 10.14 13.00 15.54
N VAL A 62 9.30 12.44 14.67
CA VAL A 62 7.86 12.58 14.83
C VAL A 62 7.55 11.71 16.02
N LYS A 63 7.36 12.32 17.20
CA LYS A 63 6.55 11.71 18.25
C LYS A 63 5.20 11.42 17.61
N ILE A 64 5.08 10.25 16.99
CA ILE A 64 3.81 9.57 16.88
C ILE A 64 3.52 9.28 18.35
N ASP A 65 2.83 10.20 19.01
CA ASP A 65 2.13 9.93 20.26
C ASP A 65 1.35 8.66 19.98
N ARG A 66 1.90 7.51 20.38
CA ARG A 66 1.40 6.13 20.22
C ARG A 66 -0.03 6.12 19.69
N GLN A 67 -0.20 6.36 18.39
CA GLN A 67 -1.52 6.30 17.81
C GLN A 67 -1.68 4.85 17.46
N LEU A 68 -2.43 4.16 18.32
CA LEU A 68 -3.18 2.97 17.97
C LEU A 68 -4.06 3.33 16.75
N LEU A 69 -3.47 3.43 15.57
CA LEU A 69 -4.16 3.29 14.30
C LEU A 69 -4.34 1.78 14.16
N ASP A 70 -5.51 1.32 14.56
CA ASP A 70 -5.94 -0.08 14.45
C ASP A 70 -5.04 -1.11 15.16
N SER A 71 -4.48 -0.74 16.32
CA SER A 71 -3.66 -1.62 17.18
C SER A 71 -2.28 -2.01 16.64
N ILE A 72 -1.74 -1.28 15.66
CA ILE A 72 -0.42 -1.57 15.08
C ILE A 72 0.62 -0.61 15.64
N GLU A 73 1.66 -1.17 16.27
CA GLU A 73 2.84 -0.43 16.70
C GLU A 73 3.73 -0.15 15.49
N VAL A 74 4.05 1.12 15.24
CA VAL A 74 4.92 1.58 14.14
C VAL A 74 6.28 2.04 14.68
N GLU A 75 7.33 1.82 13.92
CA GLU A 75 8.71 2.10 14.32
C GLU A 75 9.41 3.06 13.35
N GLY A 76 10.51 3.67 13.83
CA GLY A 76 11.33 4.53 12.99
C GLY A 76 11.98 3.73 11.85
N GLY A 77 11.75 4.16 10.61
CA GLY A 77 12.18 3.44 9.41
C GLY A 77 11.08 2.63 8.72
N ASP A 78 9.89 2.51 9.34
CA ASP A 78 8.68 2.08 8.65
C ASP A 78 8.27 3.12 7.58
N ILE A 79 7.45 2.72 6.63
CA ILE A 79 6.95 3.59 5.56
C ILE A 79 5.44 3.67 5.57
N TRP A 80 4.93 4.86 5.24
CA TRP A 80 3.58 5.04 4.74
C TRP A 80 3.62 5.17 3.23
N PHE A 81 2.80 4.39 2.55
CA PHE A 81 2.67 4.52 1.11
C PHE A 81 1.21 4.54 0.68
N SER A 82 0.91 5.32 -0.34
CA SER A 82 -0.43 5.50 -0.87
C SER A 82 -0.47 5.29 -2.38
N VAL A 83 -1.33 4.36 -2.78
CA VAL A 83 -1.49 3.91 -4.17
C VAL A 83 -2.91 4.21 -4.63
N ALA A 84 -3.05 4.70 -5.86
CA ALA A 84 -4.36 4.85 -6.49
C ALA A 84 -5.05 3.47 -6.60
N ILE A 85 -6.32 3.37 -6.21
CA ILE A 85 -6.99 2.07 -6.06
C ILE A 85 -7.08 1.32 -7.39
N GLU A 86 -7.18 2.04 -8.50
CA GLU A 86 -7.29 1.50 -9.86
C GLU A 86 -6.04 0.72 -10.29
N LEU A 87 -4.89 1.01 -9.70
CA LEU A 87 -3.62 0.32 -10.02
C LEU A 87 -3.47 -1.03 -9.31
N ILE A 88 -4.31 -1.29 -8.31
CA ILE A 88 -4.16 -2.45 -7.41
C ILE A 88 -5.50 -3.10 -7.06
N ALA A 89 -6.60 -2.75 -7.74
CA ALA A 89 -7.95 -3.15 -7.32
C ALA A 89 -8.14 -4.68 -7.30
N ASP A 90 -7.51 -5.37 -8.24
CA ASP A 90 -7.49 -6.81 -8.43
C ASP A 90 -6.60 -7.55 -7.42
N ILE A 91 -5.49 -6.93 -7.00
CA ILE A 91 -4.51 -7.55 -6.09
C ILE A 91 -4.59 -7.06 -4.64
N TYR A 92 -5.39 -6.02 -4.35
CA TYR A 92 -5.43 -5.32 -3.06
C TYR A 92 -5.52 -6.26 -1.85
N GLU A 93 -6.32 -7.32 -1.97
CA GLU A 93 -6.50 -8.25 -0.86
C GLU A 93 -5.27 -9.11 -0.57
N ASN A 94 -4.44 -9.31 -1.59
CA ASN A 94 -3.32 -10.24 -1.58
C ASN A 94 -1.95 -9.56 -1.47
N ILE A 95 -1.88 -8.23 -1.43
CA ILE A 95 -0.63 -7.50 -1.22
C ILE A 95 -0.02 -7.89 0.13
N LYS A 96 1.24 -8.35 0.10
CA LYS A 96 1.98 -8.78 1.30
C LYS A 96 3.21 -7.93 1.58
N ARG A 97 3.90 -7.48 0.53
CA ARG A 97 5.18 -6.78 0.65
C ARG A 97 5.28 -5.67 -0.39
N VAL A 98 6.20 -4.74 -0.14
CA VAL A 98 6.58 -3.70 -1.08
C VAL A 98 8.09 -3.52 -1.05
N ILE A 99 8.69 -3.30 -2.22
CA ILE A 99 10.07 -2.87 -2.38
C ILE A 99 10.06 -1.38 -2.75
N TYR A 100 10.77 -0.59 -1.96
CA TYR A 100 10.97 0.83 -2.17
C TYR A 100 12.41 1.20 -1.86
N ASP A 101 13.06 1.97 -2.73
CA ASP A 101 14.46 2.40 -2.56
C ASP A 101 15.43 1.21 -2.30
N GLY A 102 15.20 0.09 -2.99
CA GLY A 102 15.99 -1.13 -2.85
C GLY A 102 15.86 -1.83 -1.48
N LYS A 103 14.90 -1.43 -0.65
CA LYS A 103 14.60 -2.02 0.65
C LYS A 103 13.26 -2.74 0.61
N ASP A 104 13.19 -3.87 1.29
CA ASP A 104 11.98 -4.66 1.43
C ASP A 104 11.18 -4.25 2.65
N TYR A 105 9.86 -4.22 2.50
CA TYR A 105 8.92 -3.93 3.56
C TYR A 105 7.77 -4.94 3.55
N GLU A 106 7.40 -5.45 4.73
CA GLU A 106 6.16 -6.21 4.94
C GLU A 106 4.98 -5.25 5.17
N VAL A 107 3.81 -5.57 4.63
CA VAL A 107 2.60 -4.77 4.85
C VAL A 107 1.96 -5.15 6.18
N LEU A 108 1.92 -4.19 7.11
CA LEU A 108 1.28 -4.34 8.41
C LEU A 108 -0.21 -4.02 8.38
N SER A 109 -0.60 -2.99 7.63
CA SER A 109 -1.99 -2.61 7.41
C SER A 109 -2.24 -2.00 6.05
N LYS A 110 -3.53 -1.99 5.69
CA LYS A 110 -4.04 -1.46 4.44
C LYS A 110 -5.46 -0.93 4.64
N ASP A 111 -5.71 0.29 4.16
CA ASP A 111 -7.01 0.94 4.26
C ASP A 111 -7.39 1.61 2.94
N LYS A 112 -8.55 1.25 2.39
CA LYS A 112 -9.15 2.01 1.27
C LYS A 112 -9.63 3.36 1.80
N LYS A 113 -9.27 4.46 1.17
CA LYS A 113 -9.65 5.83 1.53
C LYS A 113 -10.18 6.62 0.33
N GLY A 114 -10.88 7.70 0.63
CA GLY A 114 -11.47 8.62 -0.35
C GLY A 114 -12.72 9.32 0.17
N ILE A 115 -13.06 10.46 -0.45
CA ILE A 115 -14.23 11.29 -0.11
C ILE A 115 -15.27 11.10 -1.20
N GLY A 116 -16.50 10.74 -0.82
CA GLY A 116 -17.57 10.37 -1.76
C GLY A 116 -17.41 8.95 -2.31
N GLU A 117 -16.21 8.58 -2.76
CA GLU A 117 -15.85 7.25 -3.26
C GLU A 117 -14.45 6.84 -2.80
N ARG A 118 -14.20 5.53 -2.65
CA ARG A 118 -12.84 5.00 -2.40
C ARG A 118 -12.01 5.14 -3.67
N ASN A 119 -10.95 5.95 -3.62
CA ASN A 119 -10.12 6.25 -4.79
C ASN A 119 -8.62 5.96 -4.58
N HIS A 120 -8.20 5.66 -3.35
CA HIS A 120 -6.84 5.23 -3.05
C HIS A 120 -6.82 4.24 -1.89
N ALA A 121 -5.70 3.56 -1.74
CA ALA A 121 -5.37 2.79 -0.56
C ALA A 121 -4.16 3.43 0.13
N GLU A 122 -4.17 3.42 1.46
CA GLU A 122 -3.02 3.73 2.30
C GLU A 122 -2.54 2.46 2.98
N PHE A 123 -1.23 2.35 3.14
CA PHE A 123 -0.56 1.19 3.68
C PHE A 123 0.50 1.60 4.68
N VAL A 124 0.74 0.71 5.64
CA VAL A 124 1.90 0.77 6.55
C VAL A 124 2.82 -0.38 6.21
N GLY A 125 4.07 -0.06 5.86
CA GLY A 125 5.12 -1.03 5.54
C GLY A 125 6.20 -1.05 6.62
N ARG A 126 6.54 -2.22 7.16
CA ARG A 126 7.67 -2.41 8.07
C ARG A 126 8.87 -2.94 7.35
N ARG A 127 10.02 -2.31 7.57
CA ARG A 127 11.26 -2.75 6.93
C ARG A 127 11.64 -4.15 7.42
N ILE A 128 11.93 -5.03 6.47
CA ILE A 128 12.44 -6.38 6.73
C ILE A 128 13.86 -6.50 6.16
N THR A 129 14.69 -7.31 6.81
CA THR A 129 16.11 -7.52 6.45
C THR A 129 16.25 -8.64 5.43
#